data_AF-E5G532-F1
#
_entry.id   AF-E5G532-F1
#
_cell.length_a   1.000
_cell.length_b   1.000
_cell.length_c   1.000
_cell.angle_alpha   90.00
_cell.angle_beta   90.00
_cell.angle_gamma   90.00
#
_symmetry.space_group_name_H-M   'P 1'
#
loop_
_entity.id
_entity.type
_entity.pdbx_description
1 polymer ?
#
loop_
_entity_poly.entity_id
_entity_poly.type
_entity_poly.pdbx_seq_one_letter_code
_entity_poly.pdbx_strand_id
1 'polypeptide(L)'
;FDDKSKMKVCDLIGDAIGCKHKINLDELDEWNDMDLRDPYNKYKGVLIPPRRRQLCFSRIVRGPANLRNLKEFKEEILKGAQSEGKFLGNYYNEDKDKEKKEHKDKEKALEAMKNSFYDYEYIIKGSDILENIQFKDIKRKLDRLLEKETNNTEKVDDWWKVNNKSIWNAMLCGYKKSGNKIIDPSWCTIPTTEKTPQFLRWIKEWGTNVCIEKEKYKQNVKSECSNVPNNNLGSQESESTKCTSEIRKYQEWSRNRSIQWEAISKRYKRMDEFKNVFNNANEPDANTYLREHCSKCPCGFNDMQEIANDTENKQDIFKQIIEKVKIPAELE
;
A
#
# COMPACT_ATOMS: atom_id res chain seq x y z
N PHE A 1 -7.93 24.39 1.62
CA PHE A 1 -8.55 24.50 0.28
C PHE A 1 -9.77 25.44 0.36
N ASP A 2 -9.65 26.53 1.12
CA ASP A 2 -10.81 27.29 1.63
C ASP A 2 -11.13 28.55 0.82
N ASP A 3 -10.54 28.63 -0.37
CA ASP A 3 -10.76 29.72 -1.31
C ASP A 3 -11.61 29.21 -2.49
N LYS A 4 -12.71 29.91 -2.77
CA LYS A 4 -13.59 29.69 -3.93
C LYS A 4 -12.81 29.68 -5.25
N SER A 5 -11.68 30.38 -5.35
CA SER A 5 -10.81 30.38 -6.53
C SER A 5 -10.13 29.02 -6.78
N LYS A 6 -9.69 28.33 -5.72
CA LYS A 6 -9.06 27.00 -5.79
C LYS A 6 -10.09 25.90 -6.05
N MET A 7 -11.34 26.10 -5.62
CA MET A 7 -12.46 25.20 -5.93
C MET A 7 -12.76 25.16 -7.43
N LYS A 8 -12.70 26.30 -8.13
CA LYS A 8 -12.86 26.34 -9.60
C LYS A 8 -11.82 25.48 -10.32
N VAL A 9 -10.59 25.36 -9.80
CA VAL A 9 -9.53 24.53 -10.41
C VAL A 9 -9.88 23.04 -10.35
N CYS A 10 -10.51 22.58 -9.26
CA CYS A 10 -10.97 21.20 -9.13
C CYS A 10 -12.09 20.87 -10.12
N ASP A 11 -12.98 21.83 -10.42
CA ASP A 11 -14.12 21.61 -11.30
C ASP A 11 -13.72 21.55 -12.78
N LEU A 12 -12.56 22.08 -13.14
CA LEU A 12 -12.01 22.04 -14.51
C LEU A 12 -11.38 20.68 -14.88
N ILE A 13 -11.08 19.83 -13.90
CA ILE A 13 -10.51 18.51 -14.14
C ILE A 13 -11.67 17.50 -14.26
N GLY A 14 -11.86 16.98 -15.48
CA GLY A 14 -12.83 15.91 -15.75
C GLY A 14 -12.43 14.58 -15.10
N ASP A 15 -13.37 13.65 -15.01
CA ASP A 15 -13.06 12.28 -14.56
C ASP A 15 -12.32 11.50 -15.65
N ALA A 16 -11.37 10.65 -15.23
CA ALA A 16 -10.64 9.77 -16.12
C ALA A 16 -11.54 8.65 -16.68
N ILE A 17 -11.50 8.45 -17.99
CA ILE A 17 -12.20 7.35 -18.64
C ILE A 17 -11.52 6.02 -18.32
N GLY A 18 -12.33 5.05 -17.85
CA GLY A 18 -11.94 3.66 -17.63
C GLY A 18 -11.31 3.37 -16.26
N CYS A 19 -11.29 4.33 -15.34
CA CYS A 19 -11.00 4.03 -13.94
C CYS A 19 -12.21 3.37 -13.28
N LYS A 20 -11.95 2.31 -12.50
CA LYS A 20 -12.96 1.50 -11.82
C LYS A 20 -12.98 1.83 -10.33
N HIS A 21 -14.09 1.48 -9.66
CA HIS A 21 -14.15 1.45 -8.20
C HIS A 21 -13.05 0.54 -7.64
N LYS A 22 -12.52 0.91 -6.49
CA LYS A 22 -11.52 0.12 -5.77
C LYS A 22 -12.21 -1.02 -5.05
N ILE A 23 -11.56 -2.18 -5.00
CA ILE A 23 -12.02 -3.35 -4.25
C ILE A 23 -10.83 -3.96 -3.52
N ASN A 24 -11.08 -4.55 -2.35
CA ASN A 24 -10.11 -5.38 -1.63
C ASN A 24 -8.71 -4.72 -1.47
N LEU A 25 -8.65 -3.41 -1.19
CA LEU A 25 -7.35 -2.71 -1.07
C LEU A 25 -6.57 -3.11 0.17
N ASP A 26 -7.29 -3.45 1.23
CA ASP A 26 -6.73 -3.80 2.54
C ASP A 26 -6.53 -5.33 2.67
N GLU A 27 -7.03 -6.14 1.73
CA GLU A 27 -7.00 -7.60 1.76
C GLU A 27 -5.59 -8.13 1.45
N LEU A 28 -4.93 -8.76 2.42
CA LEU A 28 -3.57 -9.27 2.24
C LEU A 28 -3.45 -10.40 1.20
N ASP A 29 -4.53 -11.11 0.88
CA ASP A 29 -4.57 -12.15 -0.17
C ASP A 29 -4.46 -11.59 -1.59
N GLU A 30 -4.79 -10.31 -1.80
CA GLU A 30 -4.67 -9.65 -3.10
C GLU A 30 -3.23 -9.20 -3.43
N TRP A 31 -2.31 -9.31 -2.46
CA TRP A 31 -0.89 -9.04 -2.62
C TRP A 31 -0.19 -10.22 -3.29
N ASN A 32 0.15 -10.05 -4.57
CA ASN A 32 0.76 -11.09 -5.38
C ASN A 32 1.70 -10.49 -6.44
N ASP A 33 2.37 -11.36 -7.20
CA ASP A 33 3.31 -11.03 -8.26
C ASP A 33 2.74 -11.27 -9.67
N MET A 34 1.42 -11.50 -9.80
CA MET A 34 0.77 -11.95 -11.05
C MET A 34 0.98 -10.99 -12.24
N ASP A 35 1.14 -9.70 -11.97
CA ASP A 35 1.34 -8.67 -13.00
C ASP A 35 2.82 -8.48 -13.38
N LEU A 36 3.75 -9.21 -12.75
CA LEU A 36 5.17 -9.21 -13.07
C LEU A 36 5.47 -10.36 -14.04
N ARG A 37 5.61 -10.03 -15.32
CA ARG A 37 6.04 -10.99 -16.34
C ARG A 37 7.56 -11.00 -16.43
N ASP A 38 8.22 -11.98 -15.81
CA ASP A 38 9.65 -12.22 -16.03
C ASP A 38 10.00 -13.72 -15.89
N PRO A 39 10.56 -14.36 -16.93
CA PRO A 39 10.98 -15.76 -16.86
C PRO A 39 12.26 -15.98 -16.02
N TYR A 40 12.97 -14.93 -15.61
CA TYR A 40 14.28 -15.00 -14.97
C TYR A 40 14.29 -14.71 -13.46
N ASN A 41 13.12 -14.73 -12.80
CA ASN A 41 12.98 -14.47 -11.36
C ASN A 41 13.49 -13.08 -10.91
N LYS A 42 13.67 -12.09 -11.79
CA LYS A 42 14.15 -10.73 -11.47
C LYS A 42 13.31 -10.07 -10.38
N TYR A 43 11.99 -10.32 -10.40
CA TYR A 43 11.03 -9.75 -9.46
C TYR A 43 10.59 -10.71 -8.36
N LYS A 44 11.25 -11.87 -8.22
CA LYS A 44 10.88 -12.86 -7.20
C LYS A 44 10.92 -12.22 -5.81
N GLY A 45 9.80 -12.31 -5.10
CA GLY A 45 9.63 -11.71 -3.76
C GLY A 45 9.18 -10.24 -3.75
N VAL A 46 8.84 -9.68 -4.92
CA VAL A 46 8.06 -8.43 -5.00
C VAL A 46 6.59 -8.80 -4.96
N LEU A 47 5.89 -8.35 -3.91
CA LEU A 47 4.43 -8.42 -3.85
C LEU A 47 3.87 -7.04 -4.21
N ILE A 48 2.95 -7.03 -5.17
CA ILE A 48 2.37 -5.80 -5.69
C ILE A 48 1.18 -5.40 -4.80
N PRO A 49 1.13 -4.17 -4.28
CA PRO A 49 -0.04 -3.69 -3.56
C PRO A 49 -1.30 -3.78 -4.43
N PRO A 50 -2.44 -4.26 -3.90
CA PRO A 50 -3.73 -4.26 -4.61
C PRO A 50 -4.10 -2.86 -5.12
N ARG A 51 -3.78 -1.83 -4.32
CA ARG A 51 -3.89 -0.42 -4.70
C ARG A 51 -3.09 -0.08 -5.96
N ARG A 52 -1.82 -0.50 -6.05
CA ARG A 52 -0.96 -0.27 -7.23
C ARG A 52 -1.50 -1.00 -8.46
N ARG A 53 -1.99 -2.24 -8.31
CA ARG A 53 -2.62 -3.01 -9.41
C ARG A 53 -3.86 -2.29 -9.95
N GLN A 54 -4.60 -1.62 -9.08
CA GLN A 54 -5.81 -0.87 -9.40
C GLN A 54 -5.56 0.62 -9.64
N LEU A 55 -4.30 1.08 -9.72
CA LEU A 55 -3.95 2.49 -9.87
C LEU A 55 -4.63 3.10 -11.10
N CYS A 56 -5.42 4.14 -10.88
CA CYS A 56 -6.15 4.80 -11.94
C CYS A 56 -5.21 5.63 -12.78
N PHE A 57 -5.25 5.47 -14.10
CA PHE A 57 -4.74 6.41 -15.10
C PHE A 57 -5.84 6.66 -16.12
N SER A 58 -5.79 7.82 -16.78
CA SER A 58 -6.69 8.17 -17.88
C SER A 58 -6.43 7.32 -19.13
N ARG A 59 -7.08 7.67 -20.25
CA ARG A 59 -6.87 7.01 -21.55
C ARG A 59 -5.41 7.02 -22.04
N ILE A 60 -4.54 7.81 -21.42
CA ILE A 60 -3.11 7.86 -21.73
C ILE A 60 -2.41 6.50 -21.69
N VAL A 61 -2.92 5.53 -20.92
CA VAL A 61 -2.39 4.15 -20.84
C VAL A 61 -3.07 3.14 -21.76
N ARG A 62 -4.21 3.51 -22.40
CA ARG A 62 -5.11 2.57 -23.11
C ARG A 62 -5.07 2.64 -24.64
N GLY A 63 -4.01 3.18 -25.23
CA GLY A 63 -3.83 3.19 -26.68
C GLY A 63 -2.83 4.24 -27.17
N PRO A 64 -2.75 4.44 -28.50
CA PRO A 64 -2.02 5.56 -29.10
C PRO A 64 -2.81 6.83 -28.82
N ALA A 65 -2.85 7.27 -27.55
CA ALA A 65 -3.22 8.63 -27.25
C ALA A 65 -2.23 9.50 -28.02
N ASN A 66 -2.66 10.00 -29.18
CA ASN A 66 -1.94 10.96 -30.00
C ASN A 66 -1.97 12.29 -29.27
N LEU A 67 -1.28 12.35 -28.13
CA LEU A 67 -1.09 13.57 -27.37
C LEU A 67 -0.34 14.53 -28.27
N ARG A 68 -0.95 15.69 -28.52
CA ARG A 68 -0.40 16.67 -29.47
C ARG A 68 0.70 17.51 -28.84
N ASN A 69 0.59 17.71 -27.53
CA ASN A 69 1.46 18.58 -26.75
C ASN A 69 1.54 18.22 -25.25
N LEU A 70 2.47 18.86 -24.53
CA LEU A 70 2.71 18.72 -23.09
C LEU A 70 1.49 19.12 -22.23
N LYS A 71 0.69 20.09 -22.69
CA LYS A 71 -0.54 20.50 -21.99
C LYS A 71 -1.57 19.37 -21.95
N GLU A 72 -1.83 18.72 -23.09
CA GLU A 72 -2.72 17.55 -23.16
C GLU A 72 -2.19 16.39 -22.31
N PHE A 73 -0.88 16.14 -22.33
CA PHE A 73 -0.26 15.13 -21.46
C PHE A 73 -0.55 15.42 -19.99
N LYS A 74 -0.31 16.66 -19.55
CA LYS A 74 -0.58 17.10 -18.18
C LYS A 74 -2.06 16.91 -17.82
N GLU A 75 -2.98 17.35 -18.66
CA GLU A 75 -4.42 17.20 -18.43
C GLU A 75 -4.81 15.73 -18.22
N GLU A 76 -4.28 14.81 -19.02
CA GLU A 76 -4.55 13.39 -18.88
C GLU A 76 -3.97 12.79 -17.59
N ILE A 77 -2.80 13.24 -17.13
CA ILE A 77 -2.25 12.87 -15.81
C ILE A 77 -3.14 13.39 -14.68
N LEU A 78 -3.57 14.65 -14.75
CA LEU A 78 -4.42 15.26 -13.72
C LEU A 78 -5.79 14.58 -13.60
N LYS A 79 -6.41 14.19 -14.73
CA LYS A 79 -7.65 13.40 -14.73
C LYS A 79 -7.48 12.08 -14.01
N GLY A 80 -6.39 11.36 -14.31
CA GLY A 80 -6.04 10.11 -13.64
C GLY A 80 -5.89 10.31 -12.12
N ALA A 81 -5.09 11.30 -11.72
CA ALA A 81 -4.80 11.58 -10.32
C ALA A 81 -6.07 12.00 -9.56
N GLN A 82 -6.93 12.81 -10.15
CA GLN A 82 -8.23 13.14 -9.57
C GLN A 82 -9.10 11.90 -9.39
N SER A 83 -9.25 11.08 -10.42
CA SER A 83 -10.07 9.87 -10.29
C SER A 83 -9.48 8.88 -9.29
N GLU A 84 -8.15 8.78 -9.19
CA GLU A 84 -7.48 8.00 -8.14
C GLU A 84 -7.89 8.48 -6.74
N GLY A 85 -7.76 9.79 -6.46
CA GLY A 85 -8.16 10.36 -5.18
C GLY A 85 -9.66 10.19 -4.89
N LYS A 86 -10.51 10.30 -5.91
CA LYS A 86 -11.97 10.07 -5.80
C LYS A 86 -12.29 8.63 -5.42
N PHE A 87 -11.71 7.66 -6.11
CA PHE A 87 -12.03 6.25 -5.87
C PHE A 87 -11.39 5.71 -4.58
N LEU A 88 -10.20 6.19 -4.21
CA LEU A 88 -9.64 5.92 -2.87
C LEU A 88 -10.50 6.55 -1.77
N GLY A 89 -10.93 7.79 -1.97
CA GLY A 89 -11.85 8.46 -1.06
C GLY A 89 -13.18 7.72 -0.91
N ASN A 90 -13.75 7.20 -2.00
CA ASN A 90 -14.98 6.41 -1.94
C ASN A 90 -14.77 5.12 -1.13
N TYR A 91 -13.72 4.36 -1.43
CA TYR A 91 -13.44 3.08 -0.80
C TYR A 91 -13.30 3.19 0.72
N TYR A 92 -12.56 4.18 1.19
CA TYR A 92 -12.38 4.42 2.62
C TYR A 92 -13.51 5.25 3.24
N ASN A 93 -14.55 5.65 2.50
CA ASN A 93 -15.70 6.40 3.03
C ASN A 93 -16.97 5.52 3.15
N GLU A 94 -16.86 4.21 2.92
CA GLU A 94 -18.02 3.30 2.83
C GLU A 94 -18.63 2.88 4.18
N ASP A 95 -18.17 3.43 5.31
CA ASP A 95 -18.70 3.08 6.63
C ASP A 95 -19.18 4.30 7.43
N LYS A 96 -20.50 4.45 7.59
CA LYS A 96 -21.16 5.62 8.18
C LYS A 96 -21.27 5.62 9.72
N ASP A 97 -20.69 4.64 10.41
CA ASP A 97 -20.86 4.50 11.86
C ASP A 97 -19.67 5.05 12.68
N LYS A 98 -19.96 6.16 13.37
CA LYS A 98 -19.28 6.79 14.53
C LYS A 98 -17.90 7.42 14.28
N GLU A 99 -17.75 8.67 14.70
CA GLU A 99 -16.61 9.61 14.55
C GLU A 99 -15.19 9.02 14.73
N LYS A 100 -15.00 8.00 15.58
CA LYS A 100 -13.69 7.32 15.73
C LYS A 100 -13.28 6.51 14.49
N LYS A 101 -14.25 5.98 13.74
CA LYS A 101 -14.04 5.28 12.47
C LYS A 101 -13.65 6.27 11.37
N GLU A 102 -14.30 7.44 11.36
CA GLU A 102 -14.06 8.52 10.39
C GLU A 102 -12.60 9.02 10.38
N HIS A 103 -11.95 9.17 11.55
CA HIS A 103 -10.54 9.59 11.58
C HIS A 103 -9.59 8.53 11.01
N LYS A 104 -9.78 7.25 11.38
CA LYS A 104 -8.94 6.14 10.92
C LYS A 104 -9.08 5.93 9.41
N ASP A 105 -10.28 6.11 8.90
CA ASP A 105 -10.60 5.98 7.48
C ASP A 105 -10.02 7.12 6.64
N LYS A 106 -10.07 8.36 7.15
CA LYS A 106 -9.36 9.50 6.56
C LYS A 106 -7.86 9.28 6.50
N GLU A 107 -7.28 8.75 7.58
CA GLU A 107 -5.84 8.45 7.62
C GLU A 107 -5.45 7.37 6.61
N LYS A 108 -6.23 6.27 6.52
CA LYS A 108 -6.03 5.24 5.50
C LYS A 108 -6.13 5.80 4.08
N ALA A 109 -7.14 6.62 3.81
CA ALA A 109 -7.30 7.27 2.50
C ALA A 109 -6.10 8.16 2.15
N LEU A 110 -5.61 8.94 3.11
CA LEU A 110 -4.42 9.78 2.94
C LEU A 110 -3.19 8.94 2.61
N GLU A 111 -2.93 7.87 3.37
CA GLU A 111 -1.76 7.01 3.13
C GLU A 111 -1.85 6.31 1.77
N ALA A 112 -3.03 5.78 1.41
CA ALA A 112 -3.25 5.22 0.08
C ALA A 112 -3.02 6.25 -1.02
N MET A 113 -3.47 7.50 -0.83
CA MET A 113 -3.22 8.59 -1.77
C MET A 113 -1.74 8.94 -1.89
N LYS A 114 -1.00 9.00 -0.77
CA LYS A 114 0.46 9.22 -0.78
C LYS A 114 1.17 8.11 -1.54
N ASN A 115 0.84 6.85 -1.26
CA ASN A 115 1.43 5.69 -1.95
C ASN A 115 1.13 5.72 -3.46
N SER A 116 -0.11 6.05 -3.86
CA SER A 116 -0.47 6.25 -5.26
C SER A 116 0.29 7.44 -5.89
N PHE A 117 0.45 8.56 -5.18
CA PHE A 117 1.23 9.70 -5.67
C PHE A 117 2.69 9.34 -5.96
N TYR A 118 3.33 8.55 -5.08
CA TYR A 118 4.67 8.04 -5.34
C TYR A 118 4.71 7.07 -6.51
N ASP A 119 3.72 6.19 -6.67
CA ASP A 119 3.68 5.32 -7.84
C ASP A 119 3.52 6.11 -9.15
N TYR A 120 2.76 7.21 -9.14
CA TYR A 120 2.69 8.15 -10.26
C TYR A 120 4.08 8.70 -10.62
N GLU A 121 4.89 9.08 -9.63
CA GLU A 121 6.26 9.54 -9.87
C GLU A 121 7.10 8.48 -10.59
N TYR A 122 7.08 7.25 -10.08
CA TYR A 122 7.87 6.15 -10.63
C TYR A 122 7.41 5.78 -12.04
N ILE A 123 6.10 5.80 -12.31
CA ILE A 123 5.55 5.55 -13.65
C ILE A 123 5.94 6.66 -14.63
N ILE A 124 5.80 7.93 -14.24
CA ILE A 124 6.12 9.08 -15.09
C ILE A 124 7.62 9.12 -15.40
N LYS A 125 8.47 8.86 -14.41
CA LYS A 125 9.93 8.77 -14.56
C LYS A 125 10.39 7.49 -15.26
N GLY A 126 9.52 6.50 -15.37
CA GLY A 126 9.79 5.19 -15.97
C GLY A 126 10.75 4.33 -15.15
N SER A 127 10.73 4.47 -13.83
CA SER A 127 11.46 3.65 -12.86
C SER A 127 10.55 2.73 -12.03
N ASP A 128 9.25 2.65 -12.38
CA ASP A 128 8.29 1.76 -11.74
C ASP A 128 8.67 0.28 -11.94
N ILE A 129 8.56 -0.51 -10.87
CA ILE A 129 8.90 -1.94 -10.85
C ILE A 129 7.97 -2.74 -11.77
N LEU A 130 6.72 -2.32 -11.93
CA LEU A 130 5.83 -2.93 -12.91
C LEU A 130 6.15 -2.38 -14.30
N GLU A 131 7.07 -3.05 -14.98
CA GLU A 131 7.33 -2.84 -16.40
C GLU A 131 6.17 -3.33 -17.31
N ASN A 132 4.92 -3.19 -16.86
CA ASN A 132 3.78 -3.59 -17.68
C ASN A 132 3.71 -2.69 -18.93
N ILE A 133 3.25 -3.25 -20.06
CA ILE A 133 3.21 -2.54 -21.35
C ILE A 133 2.31 -1.29 -21.25
N GLN A 134 1.29 -1.32 -20.39
CA GLN A 134 0.32 -0.22 -20.26
C GLN A 134 0.96 1.07 -19.72
N PHE A 135 1.86 0.96 -18.73
CA PHE A 135 2.53 2.11 -18.09
C PHE A 135 3.92 2.39 -18.67
N LYS A 136 4.58 1.38 -19.26
CA LYS A 136 5.93 1.51 -19.86
C LYS A 136 6.04 2.62 -20.92
N ASP A 137 4.93 2.95 -21.55
CA ASP A 137 4.87 3.99 -22.57
C ASP A 137 4.74 5.42 -22.04
N ILE A 138 4.47 5.63 -20.75
CA ILE A 138 4.24 6.98 -20.21
C ILE A 138 5.50 7.83 -20.29
N LYS A 139 6.63 7.32 -19.79
CA LYS A 139 7.92 8.02 -19.90
C LYS A 139 8.27 8.32 -21.37
N ARG A 140 8.15 7.31 -22.24
CA ARG A 140 8.43 7.44 -23.68
C ARG A 140 7.56 8.48 -24.37
N LYS A 141 6.27 8.58 -24.00
CA LYS A 141 5.35 9.61 -24.50
C LYS A 141 5.79 11.00 -24.04
N LEU A 142 6.18 11.13 -22.78
CA LEU A 142 6.66 12.39 -22.22
C LEU A 142 7.98 12.82 -22.87
N ASP A 143 8.97 11.93 -22.99
CA ASP A 143 10.25 12.20 -23.64
C ASP A 143 10.06 12.77 -25.05
N ARG A 144 9.20 12.16 -25.87
CA ARG A 144 8.90 12.63 -27.23
C ARG A 144 8.28 14.03 -27.27
N LEU A 145 7.43 14.36 -26.30
CA LEU A 145 6.81 15.68 -26.23
C LEU A 145 7.81 16.73 -25.76
N LEU A 146 8.66 16.39 -24.79
CA LEU A 146 9.74 17.26 -24.32
C LEU A 146 10.75 17.54 -25.43
N GLU A 147 11.12 16.52 -26.21
CA GLU A 147 11.98 16.68 -27.40
C GLU A 147 11.35 17.64 -28.40
N LYS A 148 10.07 17.44 -28.73
CA LYS A 148 9.34 18.24 -29.72
C LYS A 148 9.14 19.71 -29.31
N GLU A 149 8.84 19.98 -28.04
CA GLU A 149 8.43 21.32 -27.59
C GLU A 149 9.53 22.11 -26.90
N THR A 150 10.49 21.43 -26.26
CA THR A 150 11.54 22.08 -25.46
C THR A 150 12.94 21.84 -26.05
N ASN A 151 13.05 21.08 -27.13
CA ASN A 151 14.33 20.63 -27.69
C ASN A 151 15.21 19.95 -26.61
N ASN A 152 14.59 19.13 -25.75
CA ASN A 152 15.22 18.44 -24.61
C ASN A 152 15.91 19.34 -23.57
N THR A 153 15.60 20.64 -23.54
CA THR A 153 16.07 21.53 -22.46
C THR A 153 15.44 21.15 -21.12
N GLU A 154 14.20 20.63 -21.13
CA GLU A 154 13.54 20.03 -19.97
C GLU A 154 13.63 18.51 -20.01
N LYS A 155 13.95 17.90 -18.86
CA LYS A 155 13.92 16.43 -18.69
C LYS A 155 12.67 15.99 -17.94
N VAL A 156 12.38 14.70 -17.98
CA VAL A 156 11.24 14.09 -17.25
C VAL A 156 11.26 14.43 -15.76
N ASP A 157 12.45 14.45 -15.14
CA ASP A 157 12.60 14.84 -13.73
C ASP A 157 12.21 16.29 -13.47
N ASP A 158 12.56 17.20 -14.39
CA ASP A 158 12.22 18.62 -14.28
C ASP A 158 10.72 18.81 -14.50
N TRP A 159 10.15 18.11 -15.49
CA TRP A 159 8.70 18.09 -15.71
C TRP A 159 7.95 17.60 -14.46
N TRP A 160 8.40 16.53 -13.81
CA TRP A 160 7.80 16.07 -12.56
C TRP A 160 7.89 17.13 -11.46
N LYS A 161 9.07 17.72 -11.22
CA LYS A 161 9.26 18.75 -10.19
C LYS A 161 8.33 19.95 -10.38
N VAL A 162 8.10 20.37 -11.62
CA VAL A 162 7.20 21.49 -11.95
C VAL A 162 5.73 21.12 -11.74
N ASN A 163 5.35 19.85 -11.97
CA ASN A 163 3.96 19.44 -12.04
C ASN A 163 3.44 18.64 -10.84
N ASN A 164 4.33 18.11 -9.98
CA ASN A 164 3.97 17.23 -8.85
C ASN A 164 2.93 17.86 -7.91
N LYS A 165 3.02 19.17 -7.64
CA LYS A 165 2.05 19.92 -6.84
C LYS A 165 0.66 19.91 -7.46
N SER A 166 0.58 20.05 -8.79
CA SER A 166 -0.70 20.01 -9.51
C SER A 166 -1.30 18.62 -9.45
N ILE A 167 -0.48 17.58 -9.56
CA ILE A 167 -0.89 16.17 -9.48
C ILE A 167 -1.45 15.86 -8.08
N TRP A 168 -0.73 16.24 -7.03
CA TRP A 168 -1.20 16.06 -5.66
C TRP A 168 -2.52 16.81 -5.39
N ASN A 169 -2.60 18.08 -5.83
CA ASN A 169 -3.83 18.86 -5.73
C ASN A 169 -5.00 18.21 -6.47
N ALA A 170 -4.76 17.59 -7.63
CA ALA A 170 -5.79 16.86 -8.35
C ALA A 170 -6.30 15.65 -7.54
N MET A 171 -5.41 14.89 -6.89
CA MET A 171 -5.83 13.80 -6.00
C MET A 171 -6.69 14.32 -4.84
N LEU A 172 -6.30 15.45 -4.22
CA LEU A 172 -7.10 16.11 -3.17
C LEU A 172 -8.47 16.58 -3.69
N CYS A 173 -8.53 17.16 -4.89
CA CYS A 173 -9.80 17.49 -5.55
C CYS A 173 -10.69 16.26 -5.72
N GLY A 174 -10.10 15.13 -6.14
CA GLY A 174 -10.76 13.84 -6.27
C GLY A 174 -11.34 13.35 -4.95
N TYR A 175 -10.50 13.33 -3.92
CA TYR A 175 -10.89 12.96 -2.56
C TYR A 175 -12.06 13.82 -2.08
N LYS A 176 -12.04 15.14 -2.31
CA LYS A 176 -13.18 16.01 -1.98
C LYS A 176 -14.47 15.60 -2.70
N LYS A 177 -14.36 15.21 -3.98
CA LYS A 177 -15.48 14.74 -4.82
C LYS A 177 -16.03 13.36 -4.39
N SER A 178 -15.35 12.62 -3.52
CA SER A 178 -15.83 11.35 -2.95
C SER A 178 -16.90 11.51 -1.84
N GLY A 179 -17.26 12.76 -1.52
CA GLY A 179 -18.14 13.08 -0.39
C GLY A 179 -17.39 13.60 0.84
N ASN A 180 -16.06 13.47 0.88
CA ASN A 180 -15.19 14.00 1.93
C ASN A 180 -14.97 15.52 1.77
N LYS A 181 -15.95 16.33 2.20
CA LYS A 181 -15.95 17.78 1.93
C LYS A 181 -14.86 18.58 2.63
N ILE A 182 -14.34 18.08 3.76
CA ILE A 182 -13.32 18.74 4.58
C ILE A 182 -11.99 18.03 4.37
N ILE A 183 -10.99 18.78 3.90
CA ILE A 183 -9.60 18.33 3.79
C ILE A 183 -8.81 19.07 4.85
N ASP A 184 -8.11 18.32 5.71
CA ASP A 184 -7.21 18.90 6.68
C ASP A 184 -6.13 19.73 5.96
N PRO A 185 -5.87 20.99 6.37
CA PRO A 185 -4.84 21.83 5.76
C PRO A 185 -3.46 21.16 5.66
N SER A 186 -3.11 20.28 6.60
CA SER A 186 -1.85 19.52 6.58
C SER A 186 -1.69 18.64 5.34
N TRP A 187 -2.80 18.20 4.72
CA TRP A 187 -2.78 17.41 3.48
C TRP A 187 -2.39 18.26 2.27
N CYS A 188 -2.42 19.59 2.37
CA CYS A 188 -2.01 20.48 1.28
C CYS A 188 -0.50 20.49 1.06
N THR A 189 0.27 19.98 2.02
CA THR A 189 1.70 19.75 1.87
C THR A 189 1.89 18.55 0.94
N ILE A 190 2.70 18.76 -0.12
CA ILE A 190 3.01 17.68 -1.06
C ILE A 190 3.72 16.57 -0.27
N PRO A 191 3.34 15.30 -0.45
CA PRO A 191 4.06 14.18 0.14
C PRO A 191 5.55 14.33 -0.20
N THR A 192 6.39 14.28 0.82
CA THR A 192 7.83 14.49 0.66
C THR A 192 8.36 13.54 -0.41
N THR A 193 9.18 14.04 -1.35
CA THR A 193 9.87 13.20 -2.34
C THR A 193 10.99 12.39 -1.67
N GLU A 194 10.68 11.68 -0.57
CA GLU A 194 11.59 10.74 0.06
C GLU A 194 12.09 9.79 -1.02
N LYS A 195 13.42 9.73 -1.17
CA LYS A 195 14.09 8.88 -2.16
C LYS A 195 13.99 7.38 -1.82
N THR A 196 13.09 7.00 -0.92
CA THR A 196 12.86 5.61 -0.54
C THR A 196 12.51 4.81 -1.79
N PRO A 197 13.24 3.75 -2.14
CA PRO A 197 12.91 2.90 -3.27
C PRO A 197 11.46 2.38 -3.24
N GLN A 198 10.85 2.16 -4.42
CA GLN A 198 9.44 1.78 -4.52
C GLN A 198 9.10 0.48 -3.78
N PHE A 199 9.94 -0.53 -3.90
CA PHE A 199 9.78 -1.78 -3.16
C PHE A 199 9.70 -1.55 -1.64
N LEU A 200 10.58 -0.70 -1.11
CA LEU A 200 10.62 -0.38 0.31
C LEU A 200 9.35 0.36 0.79
N ARG A 201 8.70 1.15 -0.08
CA ARG A 201 7.37 1.72 0.21
C ARG A 201 6.27 0.68 0.18
N TRP A 202 6.30 -0.24 -0.79
CA TRP A 202 5.33 -1.34 -0.84
C TRP A 202 5.47 -2.28 0.36
N ILE A 203 6.68 -2.54 0.86
CA ILE A 203 6.86 -3.29 2.12
C ILE A 203 6.24 -2.53 3.29
N LYS A 204 6.44 -1.21 3.41
CA LYS A 204 5.80 -0.41 4.48
C LYS A 204 4.27 -0.50 4.41
N GLU A 205 3.70 -0.40 3.19
CA GLU A 205 2.27 -0.54 2.94
C GLU A 205 1.77 -1.95 3.35
N TRP A 206 2.47 -3.00 2.93
CA TRP A 206 2.16 -4.39 3.32
C TRP A 206 2.27 -4.59 4.84
N GLY A 207 3.36 -4.14 5.45
CA GLY A 207 3.65 -4.30 6.87
C GLY A 207 2.62 -3.59 7.75
N THR A 208 2.13 -2.43 7.32
CA THR A 208 1.05 -1.71 8.00
C THR A 208 -0.23 -2.55 8.01
N ASN A 209 -0.60 -3.12 6.85
CA ASN A 209 -1.80 -3.98 6.75
C ASN A 209 -1.65 -5.28 7.55
N VAL A 210 -0.48 -5.92 7.51
CA VAL A 210 -0.18 -7.11 8.32
C VAL A 210 -0.33 -6.82 9.80
N CYS A 211 0.24 -5.73 10.32
CA CYS A 211 0.13 -5.43 11.75
C CYS A 211 -1.32 -5.11 12.16
N ILE A 212 -2.10 -4.44 11.30
CA ILE A 212 -3.53 -4.20 11.55
C ILE A 212 -4.31 -5.52 11.63
N GLU A 213 -4.12 -6.42 10.66
CA GLU A 213 -4.80 -7.72 10.66
C GLU A 213 -4.32 -8.62 11.80
N LYS A 214 -3.01 -8.68 12.06
CA LYS A 214 -2.41 -9.46 13.15
C LYS A 214 -3.04 -9.10 14.49
N GLU A 215 -3.15 -7.81 14.78
CA GLU A 215 -3.73 -7.35 16.03
C GLU A 215 -5.21 -7.74 16.15
N LYS A 216 -5.97 -7.74 15.05
CA LYS A 216 -7.35 -8.23 15.02
C LYS A 216 -7.43 -9.72 15.37
N TYR A 217 -6.57 -10.56 14.79
CA TYR A 217 -6.52 -11.99 15.14
C TYR A 217 -6.10 -12.21 16.60
N LYS A 218 -5.10 -11.47 17.09
CA LYS A 218 -4.68 -11.52 18.50
C LYS A 218 -5.83 -11.15 19.44
N GLN A 219 -6.60 -10.11 19.12
CA GLN A 219 -7.76 -9.69 19.91
C GLN A 219 -8.88 -10.74 19.93
N ASN A 220 -9.18 -11.36 18.78
CA ASN A 220 -10.16 -12.44 18.71
C ASN A 220 -9.74 -13.65 19.57
N VAL A 221 -8.48 -14.08 19.46
CA VAL A 221 -7.95 -15.18 20.29
C VAL A 221 -8.01 -14.82 21.77
N LYS A 222 -7.59 -13.60 22.17
CA LYS A 222 -7.71 -13.14 23.57
C LYS A 222 -9.15 -13.21 24.06
N SER A 223 -10.09 -12.69 23.30
CA SER A 223 -11.50 -12.64 23.67
C SER A 223 -12.08 -14.05 23.86
N GLU A 224 -11.93 -14.92 22.86
CA GLU A 224 -12.55 -16.25 22.88
C GLU A 224 -11.82 -17.26 23.78
N CYS A 225 -10.54 -17.03 24.10
CA CYS A 225 -9.76 -17.91 24.97
C CYS A 225 -9.63 -17.42 26.43
N SER A 226 -10.22 -16.28 26.80
CA SER A 226 -10.05 -15.67 28.14
C SER A 226 -10.45 -16.58 29.31
N ASN A 227 -11.46 -17.45 29.11
CA ASN A 227 -11.98 -18.34 30.15
C ASN A 227 -11.46 -19.78 30.05
N VAL A 228 -10.64 -20.10 29.06
CA VAL A 228 -10.11 -21.46 28.86
C VAL A 228 -8.84 -21.62 29.70
N PRO A 229 -8.84 -22.45 30.77
CA PRO A 229 -7.63 -22.71 31.51
C PRO A 229 -6.60 -23.35 30.57
N ASN A 230 -5.33 -22.90 30.62
CA ASN A 230 -4.23 -23.43 29.79
C ASN A 230 -4.09 -24.97 29.85
N ASN A 231 -4.69 -25.64 30.83
CA ASN A 231 -4.63 -27.07 31.06
C ASN A 231 -5.88 -27.85 30.58
N ASN A 232 -6.91 -27.17 30.07
CA ASN A 232 -8.25 -27.73 29.82
C ASN A 232 -8.75 -27.58 28.37
N LEU A 233 -7.84 -27.48 27.40
CA LEU A 233 -8.15 -27.47 25.97
C LEU A 233 -8.92 -28.72 25.46
N GLY A 234 -9.16 -29.72 26.33
CA GLY A 234 -9.93 -30.92 26.02
C GLY A 234 -11.21 -31.16 26.83
N SER A 235 -11.61 -30.31 27.79
CA SER A 235 -12.62 -30.68 28.82
C SER A 235 -13.84 -29.76 28.97
N GLN A 236 -13.96 -28.67 28.21
CA GLN A 236 -15.20 -27.86 28.12
C GLN A 236 -15.65 -27.68 26.66
N GLU A 237 -16.71 -28.37 26.26
CA GLU A 237 -17.06 -28.64 24.84
C GLU A 237 -17.40 -27.41 23.98
N SER A 238 -17.94 -26.32 24.53
CA SER A 238 -18.36 -25.15 23.74
C SER A 238 -17.34 -24.02 23.72
N GLU A 239 -16.80 -23.61 24.88
CA GLU A 239 -15.80 -22.54 25.00
C GLU A 239 -14.42 -22.98 24.46
N SER A 240 -14.01 -24.23 24.69
CA SER A 240 -12.79 -24.78 24.08
C SER A 240 -12.89 -24.82 22.55
N THR A 241 -14.09 -25.07 22.00
CA THR A 241 -14.30 -25.13 20.55
C THR A 241 -14.18 -23.77 19.88
N LYS A 242 -14.70 -22.69 20.48
CA LYS A 242 -14.54 -21.32 19.95
C LYS A 242 -13.10 -20.84 20.02
N CYS A 243 -12.45 -21.00 21.17
CA CYS A 243 -11.03 -20.69 21.33
C CYS A 243 -10.15 -21.46 20.33
N THR A 244 -10.36 -22.78 20.20
CA THR A 244 -9.69 -23.62 19.21
C THR A 244 -9.92 -23.12 17.78
N SER A 245 -11.14 -22.68 17.47
CA SER A 245 -11.45 -22.14 16.14
C SER A 245 -10.68 -20.86 15.84
N GLU A 246 -10.64 -19.90 16.76
CA GLU A 246 -9.90 -18.64 16.56
C GLU A 246 -8.38 -18.87 16.49
N ILE A 247 -7.84 -19.79 17.29
CA ILE A 247 -6.43 -20.19 17.19
C ILE A 247 -6.12 -20.74 15.79
N ARG A 248 -6.96 -21.66 15.26
CA ARG A 248 -6.75 -22.22 13.91
C ARG A 248 -6.82 -21.15 12.83
N LYS A 249 -7.76 -20.20 12.93
CA LYS A 249 -7.84 -19.07 12.00
C LYS A 249 -6.57 -18.22 12.04
N TYR A 250 -6.03 -17.97 13.24
CA TYR A 250 -4.78 -17.22 13.38
C TYR A 250 -3.59 -17.99 12.79
N GLN A 251 -3.49 -19.30 13.02
CA GLN A 251 -2.46 -20.15 12.42
C GLN A 251 -2.52 -20.16 10.89
N GLU A 252 -3.72 -20.33 10.31
CA GLU A 252 -3.91 -20.30 8.86
C GLU A 252 -3.52 -18.94 8.27
N TRP A 253 -3.96 -17.85 8.91
CA TRP A 253 -3.56 -16.50 8.52
C TRP A 253 -2.04 -16.31 8.60
N SER A 254 -1.39 -16.71 9.70
CA SER A 254 0.06 -16.64 9.89
C SER A 254 0.82 -17.49 8.87
N ARG A 255 0.29 -18.65 8.48
CA ARG A 255 0.86 -19.49 7.42
C ARG A 255 0.86 -18.76 6.08
N ASN A 256 -0.27 -18.17 5.70
CA ASN A 256 -0.37 -17.44 4.44
C ASN A 256 0.54 -16.20 4.43
N ARG A 257 0.59 -15.43 5.54
CA ARG A 257 1.46 -14.26 5.64
C ARG A 257 2.94 -14.61 5.76
N SER A 258 3.30 -15.72 6.38
CA SER A 258 4.71 -16.13 6.50
C SER A 258 5.33 -16.49 5.14
N ILE A 259 4.54 -17.06 4.22
CA ILE A 259 4.97 -17.30 2.82
C ILE A 259 5.27 -15.96 2.13
N GLN A 260 4.38 -14.98 2.24
CA GLN A 260 4.58 -13.63 1.70
C GLN A 260 5.82 -12.97 2.31
N TRP A 261 5.95 -13.04 3.64
CA TRP A 261 7.07 -12.46 4.39
C TRP A 261 8.41 -13.08 4.00
N GLU A 262 8.47 -14.40 3.83
CA GLU A 262 9.68 -15.10 3.42
C GLU A 262 10.14 -14.62 2.04
N ALA A 263 9.21 -14.45 1.10
CA ALA A 263 9.48 -13.95 -0.23
C ALA A 263 10.03 -12.51 -0.20
N ILE A 264 9.38 -11.61 0.55
CA ILE A 264 9.80 -10.22 0.78
C ILE A 264 11.19 -10.17 1.41
N SER A 265 11.40 -10.93 2.49
CA SER A 265 12.66 -10.96 3.26
C SER A 265 13.83 -11.46 2.43
N LYS A 266 13.61 -12.51 1.62
CA LYS A 266 14.62 -13.01 0.66
C LYS A 266 14.96 -11.95 -0.38
N ARG A 267 13.98 -11.21 -0.89
CA ARG A 267 14.20 -10.15 -1.87
C ARG A 267 14.96 -8.96 -1.28
N TYR A 268 14.59 -8.53 -0.06
CA TYR A 268 15.26 -7.46 0.67
C TYR A 268 16.77 -7.75 0.80
N LYS A 269 17.15 -8.95 1.25
CA LYS A 269 18.55 -9.38 1.40
C LYS A 269 19.35 -9.39 0.10
N ARG A 270 18.70 -9.53 -1.06
CA ARG A 270 19.34 -9.63 -2.38
C ARG A 270 19.50 -8.29 -3.09
N MET A 271 18.94 -7.20 -2.58
CA MET A 271 19.00 -5.90 -3.26
C MET A 271 20.23 -5.10 -2.86
N ASP A 272 21.23 -5.11 -3.75
CA ASP A 272 22.45 -4.30 -3.61
C ASP A 272 22.14 -2.78 -3.66
N GLU A 273 21.07 -2.37 -4.33
CA GLU A 273 20.58 -0.98 -4.34
C GLU A 273 20.31 -0.44 -2.91
N PHE A 274 19.96 -1.31 -1.96
CA PHE A 274 19.72 -0.91 -0.56
C PHE A 274 21.00 -0.74 0.25
N LYS A 275 22.08 -1.44 -0.09
CA LYS A 275 23.40 -1.24 0.54
C LYS A 275 23.91 0.19 0.31
N ASN A 276 23.57 0.77 -0.84
CA ASN A 276 23.97 2.13 -1.24
C ASN A 276 23.01 3.23 -0.74
N VAL A 277 21.72 2.94 -0.54
CA VAL A 277 20.74 3.93 -0.02
C VAL A 277 20.96 4.24 1.46
N PHE A 278 21.42 3.26 2.25
CA PHE A 278 21.56 3.39 3.70
C PHE A 278 23.02 3.51 4.19
N ASN A 279 23.99 3.77 3.30
CA ASN A 279 25.42 3.91 3.65
C ASN A 279 25.92 2.85 4.65
N ASN A 280 26.06 1.58 4.20
CA ASN A 280 26.87 0.54 4.85
C ASN A 280 26.92 0.56 6.40
N ALA A 281 25.81 0.30 7.10
CA ALA A 281 25.73 -0.43 8.39
C ALA A 281 24.38 -0.15 9.09
N ASN A 282 23.54 -1.18 9.25
CA ASN A 282 22.70 -1.46 10.46
C ASN A 282 21.33 -2.09 10.20
N GLU A 283 20.89 -2.29 8.95
CA GLU A 283 19.61 -2.98 8.69
C GLU A 283 19.82 -4.35 8.01
N PRO A 284 20.14 -5.41 8.78
CA PRO A 284 20.49 -6.72 8.23
C PRO A 284 19.33 -7.44 7.54
N ASP A 285 18.09 -7.04 7.82
CA ASP A 285 16.88 -7.68 7.33
C ASP A 285 15.68 -6.73 7.25
N ALA A 286 14.63 -7.19 6.57
CA ALA A 286 13.40 -6.46 6.36
C ALA A 286 12.63 -6.17 7.66
N ASN A 287 12.79 -7.00 8.70
CA ASN A 287 12.12 -6.82 10.00
C ASN A 287 12.68 -5.57 10.69
N THR A 288 14.01 -5.45 10.69
CA THR A 288 14.72 -4.29 11.24
C THR A 288 14.33 -3.00 10.51
N TYR A 289 14.31 -3.04 9.17
CA TYR A 289 13.86 -1.91 8.36
C TYR A 289 12.44 -1.45 8.69
N LEU A 290 11.49 -2.39 8.79
CA LEU A 290 10.12 -2.03 9.13
C LEU A 290 10.02 -1.43 10.54
N ARG A 291 10.75 -1.98 11.52
CA ARG A 291 10.77 -1.46 12.89
C ARG A 291 11.33 -0.04 12.95
N GLU A 292 12.40 0.26 12.22
CA GLU A 292 13.09 1.56 12.28
C GLU A 292 12.43 2.64 11.41
N HIS A 293 11.81 2.23 10.29
CA HIS A 293 11.31 3.17 9.29
C HIS A 293 9.78 3.15 9.09
N CYS A 294 9.05 2.21 9.69
CA CYS A 294 7.59 2.17 9.64
C CYS A 294 6.98 2.30 11.03
N SER A 295 6.72 3.55 11.46
CA SER A 295 6.00 3.81 12.72
C SER A 295 4.59 3.21 12.79
N LYS A 296 4.00 2.89 11.63
CA LYS A 296 2.68 2.23 11.49
C LYS A 296 2.77 0.70 11.44
N CYS A 297 3.96 0.13 11.59
CA CYS A 297 4.20 -1.32 11.58
C CYS A 297 4.70 -1.79 12.97
N PRO A 298 3.93 -1.60 14.06
CA PRO A 298 4.42 -1.84 15.42
C PRO A 298 4.41 -3.33 15.80
N CYS A 299 4.59 -4.28 14.87
CA CYS A 299 4.48 -5.72 15.15
C CYS A 299 5.67 -6.51 14.62
N GLY A 300 5.89 -7.69 15.19
CA GLY A 300 6.88 -8.65 14.71
C GLY A 300 6.39 -9.39 13.48
N PHE A 301 7.29 -9.67 12.53
CA PHE A 301 6.94 -10.42 11.31
C PHE A 301 7.49 -11.85 11.31
N ASN A 302 8.54 -12.13 12.08
CA ASN A 302 9.23 -13.42 12.08
C ASN A 302 8.47 -14.50 12.86
N ASP A 303 7.70 -14.11 13.88
CA ASP A 303 6.92 -15.01 14.73
C ASP A 303 5.75 -15.68 13.98
N MET A 304 5.33 -15.14 12.83
CA MET A 304 4.33 -15.75 11.96
C MET A 304 4.73 -17.16 11.51
N GLN A 305 6.03 -17.42 11.30
CA GLN A 305 6.50 -18.77 10.98
C GLN A 305 6.34 -19.72 12.16
N GLU A 306 6.63 -19.25 13.37
CA GLU A 306 6.49 -20.05 14.59
C GLU A 306 5.02 -20.37 14.88
N ILE A 307 4.11 -19.42 14.65
CA ILE A 307 2.66 -19.61 14.82
C ILE A 307 2.09 -20.56 13.76
N ALA A 308 2.62 -20.50 12.53
CA ALA A 308 2.20 -21.35 11.42
C ALA A 308 2.63 -22.83 11.55
N ASN A 309 3.54 -23.16 12.48
CA ASN A 309 4.04 -24.52 12.64
C ASN A 309 2.95 -25.46 13.17
N ASP A 310 2.66 -26.52 12.40
CA ASP A 310 1.85 -27.66 12.81
C ASP A 310 2.79 -28.79 13.29
N THR A 311 3.16 -28.79 14.56
CA THR A 311 3.89 -29.90 15.20
C THR A 311 2.94 -31.00 15.65
N GLU A 312 3.46 -32.19 15.94
CA GLU A 312 2.67 -33.35 16.37
C GLU A 312 1.88 -33.10 17.67
N ASN A 313 2.32 -32.17 18.53
CA ASN A 313 1.60 -31.81 19.76
C ASN A 313 0.80 -30.51 19.63
N LYS A 314 -0.41 -30.62 19.05
CA LYS A 314 -1.35 -29.51 18.84
C LYS A 314 -1.70 -28.74 20.13
N GLN A 315 -1.76 -29.41 21.27
CA GLN A 315 -2.12 -28.74 22.54
C GLN A 315 -1.02 -27.79 23.01
N ASP A 316 0.25 -28.13 22.80
CA ASP A 316 1.37 -27.27 23.20
C ASP A 316 1.45 -26.01 22.34
N ILE A 317 1.21 -26.14 21.04
CA ILE A 317 1.14 -24.99 20.12
C ILE A 317 0.02 -24.03 20.52
N PHE A 318 -1.14 -24.55 20.88
CA PHE A 318 -2.27 -23.70 21.26
C PHE A 318 -1.95 -22.91 22.52
N LYS A 319 -1.31 -23.54 23.52
CA LYS A 319 -0.82 -22.83 24.71
C LYS A 319 0.20 -21.76 24.35
N GLN A 320 1.15 -22.07 23.47
CA GLN A 320 2.14 -21.09 23.00
C GLN A 320 1.47 -19.89 22.31
N ILE A 321 0.47 -20.13 21.46
CA ILE A 321 -0.27 -19.06 20.79
C ILE A 321 -1.02 -18.20 21.81
N ILE A 322 -1.70 -18.81 22.79
CA ILE A 322 -2.39 -18.09 23.88
C ILE A 322 -1.42 -17.20 24.66
N GLU A 323 -0.20 -17.64 24.93
CA GLU A 323 0.80 -16.80 25.59
C GLU A 323 1.34 -15.70 24.66
N LYS A 324 1.62 -16.02 23.39
CA LYS A 324 2.13 -15.05 22.42
C LYS A 324 1.15 -13.91 22.14
N VAL A 325 -0.15 -14.18 22.03
CA VAL A 325 -1.11 -13.11 21.75
C VAL A 325 -1.11 -12.04 22.85
N LYS A 326 -0.75 -12.39 24.10
CA LYS A 326 -0.65 -11.46 25.23
C LYS A 326 0.50 -10.46 25.11
N ILE A 327 1.53 -10.76 24.31
CA ILE A 327 2.67 -9.86 24.08
C ILE A 327 2.15 -8.61 23.34
N PRO A 328 2.39 -7.39 23.85
CA PRO A 328 2.12 -6.16 23.12
C PRO A 328 2.87 -6.13 21.79
N ALA A 329 2.27 -5.56 20.75
CA ALA A 329 2.87 -5.56 19.41
C ALA A 329 4.27 -4.92 19.41
N GLU A 330 4.47 -3.88 20.23
CA GLU A 330 5.72 -3.13 20.37
C GLU A 330 6.87 -3.94 21.00
N LEU A 331 6.57 -5.10 21.59
CA LEU A 331 7.53 -5.99 22.27
C LEU A 331 7.78 -7.29 21.49
N GLU A 332 7.17 -7.45 20.31
CA GLU A 332 7.43 -8.54 19.36
C GLU A 332 8.67 -8.26 18.51
#